data_AF-A0A067C3S7-F1
#
_entry.id   AF-A0A067C3S7-F1
#
_cell.length_a   1.000
_cell.length_b   1.000
_cell.length_c   1.000
_cell.angle_alpha   90.00
_cell.angle_beta   90.00
_cell.angle_gamma   90.00
#
_symmetry.space_group_name_H-M   'P 1'
#
loop_
_entity.id
_entity.type
_entity.pdbx_description
1 polymer ?
#
loop_
_entity_poly.entity_id
_entity_poly.type
_entity_poly.pdbx_seq_one_letter_code
_entity_poly.pdbx_strand_id
1 'polypeptide(L)'
;MHLFGVQQKLSTGSYTSLTAFAYDMRLIFSNCLVYNADVILSGPIRDHAVKLLQAFESLMLQSFGQSRNTWPGLADVDRWKCHQILHDLLAPSKASTLPMHVTHARESTSTPATKRGAAFPTRPARGASGTLPLFRNCSSAVPEYFARMVDYRQMDLEATYYQMVTLCIAPSKVYKSAYYRKQTKNRWARDDPAFAVIQVLFLFVASLAWTVAFEKTSSLGFLLICDVIVEWLVLGVLLSTASWWCANTFLRLSPPGIASDTFFVEQSVEWQYAFDIHCNGFFVLFLLIHVVQFLLVPLLVADTFVSLFIANTLYALACGSYFYITFLGYMALPFLHNTERFLYLVVAVGGLYLSSLVLSIVLGVNFNCAAMSAAYYYSA
;
A
#
# COMPACT_ATOMS: atom_id res chain seq x y z
N MET A 1 -14.26 22.45 -4.05
CA MET A 1 -14.43 22.85 -2.63
C MET A 1 -14.50 21.60 -1.76
N HIS A 2 -13.98 21.62 -0.53
CA HIS A 2 -14.04 20.47 0.43
C HIS A 2 -14.18 21.00 1.87
N LEU A 3 -14.68 20.17 2.79
CA LEU A 3 -15.06 20.59 4.17
C LEU A 3 -13.94 21.29 4.93
N PHE A 4 -12.69 20.86 4.75
CA PHE A 4 -11.53 21.50 5.37
C PHE A 4 -11.34 22.97 4.91
N GLY A 5 -11.46 23.24 3.60
CA GLY A 5 -11.38 24.61 3.08
C GLY A 5 -12.50 25.51 3.62
N VAL A 6 -13.68 24.95 3.87
CA VAL A 6 -14.77 25.69 4.53
C VAL A 6 -14.42 26.00 5.99
N GLN A 7 -13.89 25.02 6.73
CA GLN A 7 -13.49 25.21 8.12
C GLN A 7 -12.38 26.26 8.26
N GLN A 8 -11.40 26.27 7.35
CA GLN A 8 -10.33 27.27 7.33
C GLN A 8 -10.86 28.66 7.00
N LYS A 9 -11.77 28.80 6.03
CA LYS A 9 -12.41 30.08 5.71
C LYS A 9 -13.28 30.58 6.86
N LEU A 10 -13.91 29.68 7.63
CA LEU A 10 -14.63 30.02 8.85
C LEU A 10 -13.69 30.49 9.97
N SER A 11 -12.60 29.77 10.24
CA SER A 11 -11.68 30.09 11.34
C SER A 11 -10.93 31.41 11.09
N THR A 12 -10.53 31.66 9.85
CA THR A 12 -9.86 32.90 9.42
C THR A 12 -10.82 34.08 9.24
N GLY A 13 -12.13 33.86 9.26
CA GLY A 13 -13.13 34.91 9.00
C GLY A 13 -13.22 35.34 7.53
N SER A 14 -12.74 34.51 6.61
CA SER A 14 -12.72 34.78 5.16
C SER A 14 -14.11 34.77 4.51
N TYR A 15 -15.16 34.31 5.20
CA TYR A 15 -16.53 34.37 4.70
C TYR A 15 -17.16 35.74 4.96
N THR A 16 -17.45 36.47 3.90
CA THR A 16 -18.09 37.79 3.95
C THR A 16 -19.61 37.71 4.16
N SER A 17 -20.24 36.56 3.87
CA SER A 17 -21.68 36.35 4.07
C SER A 17 -22.02 34.88 4.38
N LEU A 18 -23.17 34.65 5.03
CA LEU A 18 -23.72 33.31 5.25
C LEU A 18 -24.02 32.60 3.93
N THR A 19 -24.43 33.34 2.90
CA THR A 19 -24.68 32.81 1.55
C THR A 19 -23.40 32.30 0.90
N ALA A 20 -22.25 32.96 1.09
CA ALA A 20 -20.97 32.48 0.59
C ALA A 20 -20.51 31.19 1.29
N PHE A 21 -20.72 31.09 2.61
CA PHE A 21 -20.51 29.85 3.37
C PHE A 21 -21.43 28.72 2.89
N ALA A 22 -22.73 29.00 2.76
CA ALA A 22 -23.70 28.02 2.31
C ALA A 22 -23.47 27.58 0.86
N TYR A 23 -23.05 28.50 -0.01
CA TYR A 23 -22.65 28.20 -1.38
C TYR A 23 -21.49 27.22 -1.42
N ASP A 24 -20.41 27.49 -0.66
CA ASP A 24 -19.26 26.59 -0.63
C ASP A 24 -19.60 25.21 -0.03
N MET A 25 -20.46 25.15 0.98
CA MET A 25 -20.98 23.88 1.51
C MET A 25 -21.79 23.11 0.47
N ARG A 26 -22.73 23.76 -0.23
CA ARG A 26 -23.50 23.16 -1.33
C ARG A 26 -22.61 22.74 -2.49
N LEU A 27 -21.53 23.48 -2.76
CA LEU A 27 -20.57 23.19 -3.81
C LEU A 27 -19.79 21.89 -3.54
N ILE A 28 -19.52 21.57 -2.27
CA ILE A 28 -18.91 20.30 -1.87
C ILE A 28 -19.81 19.12 -2.27
N PHE A 29 -21.09 19.18 -1.89
CA PHE A 29 -22.03 18.10 -2.14
C PHE A 29 -22.41 17.99 -3.62
N SER A 30 -22.62 19.12 -4.30
CA SER A 30 -22.93 19.11 -5.75
C SER A 30 -21.75 18.60 -6.58
N ASN A 31 -20.51 18.98 -6.29
CA ASN A 31 -19.34 18.41 -6.94
C ASN A 31 -19.28 16.88 -6.69
N CYS A 32 -19.54 16.43 -5.47
CA CYS A 32 -19.58 14.99 -5.17
C CYS A 32 -20.61 14.26 -6.04
N LEU A 33 -21.81 14.82 -6.20
CA LEU A 33 -22.87 14.22 -7.02
C LEU A 33 -22.52 14.22 -8.51
N VAL A 34 -21.93 15.30 -9.03
CA VAL A 34 -21.54 15.43 -10.44
C VAL A 34 -20.41 14.45 -10.80
N TYR A 35 -19.35 14.39 -9.98
CA TYR A 35 -18.22 13.49 -10.24
C TYR A 35 -18.57 12.00 -10.11
N ASN A 36 -19.63 11.67 -9.38
CA ASN A 36 -20.03 10.29 -9.11
C ASN A 36 -21.31 9.86 -9.86
N ALA A 37 -21.79 10.66 -10.82
CA ALA A 37 -23.07 10.43 -11.48
C ALA A 37 -23.15 9.10 -12.27
N ASP A 38 -22.09 8.76 -13.00
CA ASP A 38 -22.11 7.68 -14.01
C ASP A 38 -21.49 6.35 -13.52
N VAL A 39 -21.03 6.31 -12.26
CA VAL A 39 -20.35 5.12 -11.70
C VAL A 39 -21.33 4.34 -10.83
N ILE A 40 -21.74 3.14 -11.28
CA ILE A 40 -22.68 2.25 -10.57
C ILE A 40 -22.21 1.94 -9.14
N LEU A 41 -20.89 1.83 -8.93
CA LEU A 41 -20.29 1.55 -7.62
C LEU A 41 -20.29 2.76 -6.66
N SER A 42 -20.58 3.96 -7.16
CA SER A 42 -20.64 5.21 -6.39
C SER A 42 -22.06 5.54 -5.87
N GLY A 43 -22.99 4.58 -5.93
CA GLY A 43 -24.33 4.73 -5.33
C GLY A 43 -24.29 5.14 -3.84
N PRO A 44 -23.55 4.43 -2.98
CA PRO A 44 -23.51 4.75 -1.54
C PRO A 44 -22.94 6.13 -1.22
N ILE A 45 -21.93 6.60 -1.97
CA ILE A 45 -21.31 7.91 -1.74
C ILE A 45 -22.26 9.05 -2.17
N ARG A 46 -23.05 8.84 -3.23
CA ARG A 46 -24.10 9.78 -3.64
C ARG A 46 -25.23 9.84 -2.61
N ASP A 47 -25.68 8.69 -2.10
CA ASP A 47 -26.72 8.64 -1.06
C ASP A 47 -26.29 9.37 0.21
N HIS A 48 -25.02 9.21 0.61
CA HIS A 48 -24.44 9.95 1.73
C HIS A 48 -24.37 11.45 1.45
N ALA A 49 -23.96 11.86 0.24
CA ALA A 49 -23.92 13.28 -0.13
C ALA A 49 -25.31 13.95 -0.09
N VAL A 50 -26.35 13.26 -0.55
CA VAL A 50 -27.74 13.75 -0.48
C VAL A 50 -28.20 13.89 0.97
N LYS A 51 -27.97 12.88 1.81
CA LYS A 51 -28.35 12.91 3.24
C LYS A 51 -27.65 14.04 4.00
N LEU A 52 -26.35 14.24 3.74
CA LEU A 52 -25.58 15.31 4.36
C LEU A 52 -26.04 16.69 3.87
N LEU A 53 -26.37 16.84 2.58
CA LEU A 53 -26.93 18.09 2.06
C LEU A 53 -28.28 18.42 2.71
N GLN A 54 -29.17 17.43 2.85
CA GLN A 54 -30.46 17.61 3.55
C GLN A 54 -30.28 17.98 5.03
N ALA A 55 -29.36 17.29 5.71
CA ALA A 55 -29.01 17.62 7.09
C ALA A 55 -28.46 19.05 7.21
N PHE A 56 -27.59 19.45 6.29
CA PHE A 56 -27.05 20.81 6.22
C PHE A 56 -28.16 21.86 6.08
N GLU A 57 -29.07 21.70 5.12
CA GLU A 57 -30.19 22.65 4.92
C GLU A 57 -31.10 22.73 6.16
N SER A 58 -31.38 21.59 6.80
CA SER A 58 -32.19 21.56 8.03
C SER A 58 -31.53 22.31 9.18
N LEU A 59 -30.22 22.15 9.36
CA LEU A 59 -29.43 22.81 10.41
C LEU A 59 -29.29 24.31 10.13
N MET A 60 -29.15 24.71 8.86
CA MET A 60 -29.11 26.10 8.44
C MET A 60 -30.44 26.80 8.75
N LEU A 61 -31.57 26.16 8.42
CA LEU A 61 -32.90 26.68 8.73
C LEU A 61 -33.15 26.78 10.23
N GLN A 62 -32.77 25.75 11.01
CA GLN A 62 -32.91 25.76 12.47
C GLN A 62 -32.06 26.84 13.14
N SER A 63 -30.84 27.05 12.65
CA SER A 63 -29.88 27.96 13.28
C SER A 63 -30.09 29.43 12.89
N PHE A 64 -30.63 29.69 11.70
CA PHE A 64 -30.66 31.05 11.12
C PHE A 64 -32.04 31.50 10.58
N GLY A 65 -33.05 30.62 10.51
CA GLY A 65 -34.39 30.95 10.01
C GLY A 65 -34.46 31.15 8.49
N GLN A 66 -35.67 31.45 7.97
CA GLN A 66 -35.92 31.60 6.52
C GLN A 66 -35.51 32.96 5.92
N SER A 67 -35.24 33.98 6.74
CA SER A 67 -35.00 35.35 6.28
C SER A 67 -33.74 35.94 6.90
N ARG A 68 -32.62 35.91 6.17
CA ARG A 68 -31.44 36.77 6.37
C ARG A 68 -30.52 36.70 5.14
N ASN A 69 -30.97 37.26 4.02
CA ASN A 69 -30.19 37.28 2.76
C ASN A 69 -29.28 38.51 2.59
N THR A 70 -29.11 39.35 3.60
CA THR A 70 -28.11 40.45 3.54
C THR A 70 -27.51 40.70 4.91
N TRP A 71 -26.19 40.51 5.04
CA TRP A 71 -25.42 40.91 6.22
C TRP A 71 -24.09 41.54 5.76
N PRO A 72 -23.74 42.75 6.25
CA PRO A 72 -22.39 43.28 6.15
C PRO A 72 -21.57 42.78 7.35
N GLY A 73 -20.74 41.76 7.14
CA GLY A 73 -19.70 41.29 8.07
C GLY A 73 -20.21 40.56 9.33
N LEU A 74 -19.92 39.25 9.45
CA LEU A 74 -20.35 38.39 10.57
C LEU A 74 -19.75 38.85 11.91
N ALA A 75 -20.60 39.09 12.92
CA ALA A 75 -20.14 39.42 14.26
C ALA A 75 -19.55 38.15 14.89
N ASP A 76 -18.41 38.27 15.57
CA ASP A 76 -17.67 37.12 16.11
C ASP A 76 -18.52 36.25 17.05
N VAL A 77 -19.55 36.82 17.67
CA VAL A 77 -20.53 36.15 18.53
C VAL A 77 -21.43 35.12 17.84
N ASP A 78 -21.51 35.10 16.50
CA ASP A 78 -22.35 34.17 15.73
C ASP A 78 -21.55 33.17 14.87
N ARG A 79 -20.22 33.37 14.74
CA ARG A 79 -19.32 32.48 13.99
C ARG A 79 -19.28 31.06 14.53
N TRP A 80 -19.49 30.89 15.84
CA TRP A 80 -19.53 29.59 16.48
C TRP A 80 -20.73 28.74 16.02
N LYS A 81 -21.85 29.36 15.58
CA LYS A 81 -23.01 28.61 15.05
C LYS A 81 -22.69 27.90 13.74
N CYS A 82 -21.89 28.51 12.87
CA CYS A 82 -21.42 27.87 11.64
C CYS A 82 -20.46 26.70 11.95
N HIS A 83 -19.60 26.86 12.95
CA HIS A 83 -18.76 25.77 13.46
C HIS A 83 -19.60 24.65 14.09
N GLN A 84 -20.68 24.99 14.80
CA GLN A 84 -21.61 24.03 15.39
C GLN A 84 -22.35 23.23 14.31
N ILE A 85 -22.78 23.85 13.22
CA ILE A 85 -23.39 23.15 12.09
C ILE A 85 -22.40 22.17 11.46
N LEU A 86 -21.15 22.59 11.24
CA LEU A 86 -20.10 21.71 10.69
C LEU A 86 -19.83 20.52 11.62
N HIS A 87 -19.77 20.78 12.92
CA HIS A 87 -19.57 19.76 13.94
C HIS A 87 -20.75 18.78 14.01
N ASP A 88 -21.99 19.28 14.00
CA ASP A 88 -23.21 18.48 14.06
C ASP A 88 -23.44 17.66 12.78
N LEU A 89 -22.96 18.16 11.63
CA LEU A 89 -22.99 17.44 10.34
C LEU A 89 -22.00 16.27 10.31
N LEU A 90 -20.86 16.40 11.00
CA LEU A 90 -19.80 15.40 11.05
C LEU A 90 -19.94 14.43 12.25
N ALA A 91 -20.88 14.71 13.17
CA ALA A 91 -21.09 13.90 14.36
C ALA A 91 -21.81 12.57 14.02
N PRO A 92 -21.29 11.40 14.46
CA PRO A 92 -21.79 10.07 14.08
C PRO A 92 -23.19 9.69 14.64
N SER A 93 -23.97 10.61 15.22
CA SER A 93 -25.18 10.30 16.00
C SER A 93 -26.48 11.00 15.55
N LYS A 94 -26.47 11.91 14.57
CA LYS A 94 -27.70 12.64 14.14
C LYS A 94 -28.18 12.34 12.71
N ALA A 95 -27.39 11.62 11.91
CA ALA A 95 -27.77 11.27 10.53
C ALA A 95 -28.93 10.25 10.43
N SER A 96 -29.33 9.63 11.55
CA SER A 96 -30.40 8.65 11.65
C SER A 96 -31.68 9.18 12.32
N THR A 97 -31.74 10.45 12.72
CA THR A 97 -32.88 11.04 13.44
C THR A 97 -33.28 12.40 12.87
N LEU A 98 -33.75 12.41 11.61
CA LEU A 98 -34.60 13.49 11.10
C LEU A 98 -35.98 12.90 10.81
N PRO A 99 -37.07 13.47 11.37
CA PRO A 99 -38.39 12.87 11.28
C PRO A 99 -38.93 12.99 9.84
N MET A 100 -39.18 11.84 9.20
CA MET A 100 -40.17 11.77 8.14
C MET A 100 -41.55 11.97 8.75
N HIS A 101 -42.24 13.03 8.34
CA HIS A 101 -43.65 13.22 8.66
C HIS A 101 -44.47 12.16 7.93
N VAL A 102 -44.81 11.07 8.62
CA VAL A 102 -45.93 10.20 8.29
C VAL A 102 -46.70 9.93 9.58
N THR A 103 -47.89 10.49 9.66
CA THR A 103 -48.91 10.25 10.68
C THR A 103 -49.21 8.77 10.83
N HIS A 104 -49.15 8.22 12.04
CA HIS A 104 -50.15 7.32 12.62
C HIS A 104 -49.93 7.22 14.15
N ALA A 105 -51.02 6.97 14.88
CA ALA A 105 -51.23 7.28 16.29
C ALA A 105 -50.95 6.13 17.27
N ARG A 106 -50.75 6.51 18.56
CA ARG A 106 -50.88 5.74 19.83
C ARG A 106 -49.88 4.58 20.05
N GLU A 107 -49.38 4.26 21.25
CA GLU A 107 -49.71 4.58 22.64
C GLU A 107 -48.49 4.30 23.58
N SER A 108 -48.58 4.78 24.82
CA SER A 108 -47.71 4.69 26.03
C SER A 108 -46.90 3.39 26.27
N THR A 109 -45.74 3.35 26.98
CA THR A 109 -45.58 3.55 28.46
C THR A 109 -44.10 3.66 28.94
N SER A 110 -43.90 4.50 29.98
CA SER A 110 -42.97 4.47 31.16
C SER A 110 -41.67 3.61 31.17
N THR A 111 -40.48 4.06 31.61
CA THR A 111 -40.05 4.50 32.98
C THR A 111 -38.57 4.95 32.96
N PRO A 112 -38.06 5.68 33.98
CA PRO A 112 -36.73 6.32 33.97
C PRO A 112 -35.66 5.56 34.79
N ALA A 113 -34.38 5.63 34.36
CA ALA A 113 -33.26 5.13 35.15
C ALA A 113 -32.00 6.01 35.03
N THR A 114 -31.78 6.75 36.13
CA THR A 114 -30.51 6.96 36.86
C THR A 114 -29.20 7.35 36.14
N LYS A 115 -28.80 8.60 36.43
CA LYS A 115 -27.42 9.13 36.39
C LYS A 115 -26.49 8.35 37.33
N ARG A 116 -25.26 8.03 36.90
CA ARG A 116 -24.05 7.97 37.74
C ARG A 116 -22.81 8.36 36.93
N GLY A 117 -21.99 9.22 37.52
CA GLY A 117 -20.91 9.95 36.88
C GLY A 117 -19.66 9.13 36.56
N ALA A 118 -18.94 9.58 35.53
CA ALA A 118 -17.60 9.14 35.21
C ALA A 118 -16.63 10.31 35.48
N ALA A 119 -15.64 10.03 36.33
CA ALA A 119 -14.58 10.92 36.72
C ALA A 119 -13.64 11.22 35.54
N PHE A 120 -13.25 12.48 35.41
CA PHE A 120 -12.14 12.93 34.56
C PHE A 120 -10.79 12.52 35.19
N PRO A 121 -9.85 11.93 34.45
CA PRO A 121 -8.46 11.95 34.85
C PRO A 121 -7.77 13.22 34.32
N THR A 122 -7.10 13.87 35.25
CA THR A 122 -6.26 15.05 35.11
C THR A 122 -4.99 14.76 34.31
N ARG A 123 -4.59 15.76 33.52
CA ARG A 123 -3.40 15.80 32.67
C ARG A 123 -2.16 16.23 33.49
N PRO A 124 -1.00 15.57 33.40
CA PRO A 124 0.24 16.16 33.89
C PRO A 124 0.97 16.96 32.81
N ALA A 125 1.78 17.88 33.31
CA ALA A 125 2.33 19.04 32.65
C ALA A 125 3.50 18.76 31.68
N ARG A 126 3.74 19.77 30.84
CA ARG A 126 4.84 19.87 29.86
C ARG A 126 6.20 19.92 30.57
N GLY A 127 7.10 19.01 30.18
CA GLY A 127 8.55 19.17 30.33
C GLY A 127 9.18 19.22 28.93
N ALA A 128 9.83 20.33 28.63
CA ALA A 128 10.56 20.55 27.39
C ALA A 128 11.91 19.81 27.42
N SER A 129 12.19 19.02 26.38
CA SER A 129 13.54 18.61 25.99
C SER A 129 13.54 18.41 24.48
N GLY A 130 14.27 19.27 23.77
CA GLY A 130 14.45 19.21 22.34
C GLY A 130 15.23 17.96 21.95
N THR A 131 14.57 17.04 21.26
CA THR A 131 15.20 15.97 20.48
C THR A 131 14.47 15.86 19.15
N LEU A 132 15.25 15.91 18.06
CA LEU A 132 14.78 15.84 16.67
C LEU A 132 13.98 14.54 16.43
N PRO A 133 12.82 14.57 15.75
CA PRO A 133 11.96 13.42 15.59
C PRO A 133 12.37 12.64 14.32
N LEU A 134 13.49 11.92 14.33
CA LEU A 134 13.89 11.14 13.15
C LEU A 134 13.90 9.61 13.33
N PHE A 135 13.74 9.06 14.54
CA PHE A 135 13.92 7.60 14.71
C PHE A 135 12.98 6.92 15.74
N ARG A 136 11.78 7.45 15.98
CA ARG A 136 10.89 6.89 17.02
C ARG A 136 9.81 5.91 16.53
N ASN A 137 9.99 5.20 15.40
CA ASN A 137 8.96 4.26 14.93
C ASN A 137 9.45 2.98 14.20
N CYS A 138 10.70 2.55 14.35
CA CYS A 138 11.18 1.32 13.70
C CYS A 138 11.36 0.10 14.63
N SER A 139 11.10 0.22 15.93
CA SER A 139 11.52 -0.81 16.90
C SER A 139 10.42 -1.72 17.46
N SER A 140 9.14 -1.49 17.16
CA SER A 140 8.05 -2.33 17.70
C SER A 140 7.42 -3.32 16.71
N ALA A 141 7.66 -3.21 15.40
CA ALA A 141 7.00 -4.05 14.40
C ALA A 141 7.79 -5.32 14.03
N VAL A 142 9.12 -5.31 14.19
CA VAL A 142 9.98 -6.44 13.82
C VAL A 142 9.76 -7.66 14.74
N PRO A 143 9.72 -7.53 16.09
CA PRO A 143 9.58 -8.70 16.95
C PRO A 143 8.25 -9.45 16.76
N GLU A 144 7.16 -8.73 16.47
CA GLU A 144 5.84 -9.35 16.25
C GLU A 144 5.76 -10.14 14.95
N TYR A 145 6.35 -9.65 13.85
CA TYR A 145 6.33 -10.37 12.58
C TYR A 145 7.06 -11.73 12.68
N PHE A 146 8.21 -11.77 13.35
CA PHE A 146 8.96 -13.01 13.54
C PHE A 146 8.30 -13.96 14.55
N ALA A 147 7.65 -13.44 15.61
CA ALA A 147 6.88 -14.25 16.55
C ALA A 147 5.70 -14.99 15.88
N ARG A 148 5.09 -14.38 14.85
CA ARG A 148 3.98 -14.98 14.09
C ARG A 148 4.41 -16.08 13.12
N MET A 149 5.69 -16.19 12.76
CA MET A 149 6.17 -17.24 11.84
C MET A 149 6.06 -18.66 12.42
N VAL A 150 5.90 -18.77 13.74
CA VAL A 150 5.81 -20.06 14.44
C VAL A 150 4.36 -20.51 14.65
N ASP A 151 3.38 -19.61 14.51
CA ASP A 151 1.96 -19.95 14.69
C ASP A 151 1.23 -20.12 13.33
N TYR A 152 1.11 -21.38 12.90
CA TYR A 152 0.41 -21.77 11.68
C TYR A 152 -1.05 -21.29 11.62
N ARG A 153 -1.73 -21.09 12.76
CA ARG A 153 -3.14 -20.66 12.79
C ARG A 153 -3.34 -19.20 12.37
N GLN A 154 -2.27 -18.42 12.34
CA GLN A 154 -2.30 -17.00 11.97
C GLN A 154 -1.95 -16.77 10.49
N MET A 155 -1.64 -17.85 9.74
CA MET A 155 -1.22 -17.79 8.34
C MET A 155 -2.40 -17.97 7.39
N ASP A 156 -2.60 -17.02 6.46
CA ASP A 156 -3.61 -17.12 5.40
C ASP A 156 -3.02 -17.85 4.18
N LEU A 157 -3.06 -19.19 4.23
CA LEU A 157 -2.49 -20.05 3.18
C LEU A 157 -3.28 -20.01 1.89
N GLU A 158 -4.60 -19.88 1.97
CA GLU A 158 -5.46 -19.85 0.80
C GLU A 158 -5.21 -18.56 0.01
N ALA A 159 -5.21 -17.40 0.66
CA ALA A 159 -4.87 -16.14 0.00
C ALA A 159 -3.44 -16.15 -0.55
N THR A 160 -2.49 -16.76 0.18
CA THR A 160 -1.10 -16.90 -0.26
C THR A 160 -1.00 -17.74 -1.54
N TYR A 161 -1.67 -18.89 -1.57
CA TYR A 161 -1.71 -19.75 -2.75
C TYR A 161 -2.32 -19.04 -3.96
N TYR A 162 -3.48 -18.39 -3.80
CA TYR A 162 -4.08 -17.60 -4.87
C TYR A 162 -3.15 -16.50 -5.38
N GLN A 163 -2.43 -15.83 -4.47
CA GLN A 163 -1.48 -14.81 -4.85
C GLN A 163 -0.31 -15.37 -5.66
N MET A 164 0.27 -16.49 -5.24
CA MET A 164 1.35 -17.17 -5.95
C MET A 164 0.91 -17.58 -7.36
N VAL A 165 -0.26 -18.19 -7.52
CA VAL A 165 -0.82 -18.53 -8.84
C VAL A 165 -1.08 -17.28 -9.68
N THR A 166 -1.62 -16.22 -9.07
CA THR A 166 -1.90 -14.97 -9.78
C THR A 166 -0.62 -14.25 -10.23
N LEU A 167 0.48 -14.35 -9.49
CA LEU A 167 1.78 -13.82 -9.91
C LEU A 167 2.25 -14.45 -11.24
N CYS A 168 1.98 -15.74 -11.43
CA CYS A 168 2.35 -16.45 -12.66
C CYS A 168 1.45 -16.12 -13.86
N ILE A 169 0.15 -15.88 -13.63
CA ILE A 169 -0.83 -15.73 -14.71
C ILE A 169 -1.10 -14.26 -15.04
N ALA A 170 -1.27 -13.42 -14.02
CA ALA A 170 -1.71 -12.02 -14.17
C ALA A 170 -1.16 -11.17 -13.01
N PRO A 171 0.16 -10.91 -12.96
CA PRO A 171 0.82 -10.26 -11.82
C PRO A 171 0.26 -8.86 -11.50
N SER A 172 -0.27 -8.14 -12.48
CA SER A 172 -0.92 -6.83 -12.27
C SER A 172 -2.15 -6.90 -11.36
N LYS A 173 -2.81 -8.06 -11.25
CA LYS A 173 -4.00 -8.24 -10.39
C LYS A 173 -3.65 -8.42 -8.92
N VAL A 174 -2.44 -8.90 -8.59
CA VAL A 174 -2.00 -9.20 -7.22
C VAL A 174 -2.13 -7.98 -6.30
N TYR A 175 -1.77 -6.81 -6.82
CA TYR A 175 -1.71 -5.59 -6.03
C TYR A 175 -3.07 -4.93 -5.78
N LYS A 176 -4.16 -5.42 -6.39
CA LYS A 176 -5.53 -5.03 -5.99
C LYS A 176 -5.82 -5.40 -4.54
N SER A 177 -5.26 -6.52 -4.06
CA SER A 177 -5.41 -6.95 -2.66
C SER A 177 -4.83 -5.92 -1.66
N ALA A 178 -3.73 -5.24 -2.03
CA ALA A 178 -3.13 -4.20 -1.21
C ALA A 178 -4.04 -2.99 -1.07
N TYR A 179 -4.76 -2.63 -2.13
CA TYR A 179 -5.76 -1.56 -2.09
C TYR A 179 -6.92 -1.90 -1.13
N TYR A 180 -7.43 -3.13 -1.17
CA TYR A 180 -8.48 -3.57 -0.24
C TYR A 180 -8.01 -3.60 1.22
N ARG A 181 -6.77 -4.02 1.49
CA ARG A 181 -6.17 -3.93 2.84
C ARG A 181 -6.04 -2.49 3.30
N LYS A 182 -5.69 -1.57 2.39
CA LYS A 182 -5.62 -0.15 2.73
C LYS A 182 -6.98 0.41 3.14
N GLN A 183 -8.07 0.00 2.48
CA GLN A 183 -9.42 0.47 2.84
C GLN A 183 -9.93 -0.11 4.16
N THR A 184 -9.61 -1.37 4.46
CA THR A 184 -10.16 -2.09 5.62
C THR A 184 -9.31 -1.93 6.89
N LYS A 185 -7.98 -1.88 6.75
CA LYS A 185 -7.02 -1.88 7.88
C LYS A 185 -6.06 -0.69 7.86
N ASN A 186 -6.19 0.21 6.89
CA ASN A 186 -5.31 1.36 6.70
C ASN A 186 -3.81 1.01 6.54
N ARG A 187 -3.50 -0.21 6.08
CA ARG A 187 -2.13 -0.69 5.82
C ARG A 187 -1.99 -1.27 4.42
N TRP A 188 -0.80 -1.12 3.83
CA TRP A 188 -0.48 -1.66 2.50
C TRP A 188 0.14 -3.06 2.58
N ALA A 189 1.01 -3.26 3.58
CA ALA A 189 1.67 -4.53 3.82
C ALA A 189 0.68 -5.66 4.15
N ARG A 190 1.11 -6.90 3.96
CA ARG A 190 0.41 -8.09 4.46
C ARG A 190 0.64 -8.22 5.97
N ASP A 191 -0.36 -8.70 6.70
CA ASP A 191 -0.30 -8.84 8.16
C ASP A 191 0.24 -10.20 8.64
N ASP A 192 0.31 -11.18 7.73
CA ASP A 192 0.74 -12.56 7.98
C ASP A 192 2.03 -12.92 7.22
N PRO A 193 2.85 -13.86 7.76
CA PRO A 193 4.12 -14.25 7.17
C PRO A 193 4.01 -15.40 6.17
N ALA A 194 2.79 -15.83 5.78
CA ALA A 194 2.59 -17.10 5.09
C ALA A 194 3.37 -17.22 3.78
N PHE A 195 3.40 -16.13 3.01
CA PHE A 195 4.10 -16.07 1.73
C PHE A 195 5.61 -16.31 1.88
N ALA A 196 6.26 -15.68 2.86
CA ALA A 196 7.69 -15.83 3.11
C ALA A 196 8.03 -17.24 3.64
N VAL A 197 7.20 -17.78 4.55
CA VAL A 197 7.40 -19.15 5.09
C VAL A 197 7.30 -20.20 3.98
N ILE A 198 6.29 -20.10 3.10
CA ILE A 198 6.16 -21.02 1.96
C ILE A 198 7.35 -20.89 1.00
N GLN A 199 7.87 -19.67 0.78
CA GLN A 199 9.07 -19.48 -0.03
C GLN A 199 10.31 -20.16 0.56
N VAL A 200 10.54 -20.02 1.87
CA VAL A 200 11.66 -20.70 2.54
C VAL A 200 11.52 -22.22 2.43
N LEU A 201 10.30 -22.76 2.54
CA LEU A 201 10.04 -24.18 2.29
C LEU A 201 10.37 -24.58 0.85
N PHE A 202 9.98 -23.78 -0.15
CA PHE A 202 10.32 -24.03 -1.54
C PHE A 202 11.81 -23.97 -1.82
N LEU A 203 12.54 -23.02 -1.22
CA LEU A 203 13.99 -22.98 -1.30
C LEU A 203 14.62 -24.23 -0.70
N PHE A 204 14.17 -24.65 0.49
CA PHE A 204 14.67 -25.89 1.10
C PHE A 204 14.48 -27.12 0.19
N VAL A 205 13.28 -27.28 -0.39
CA VAL A 205 12.99 -28.39 -1.31
C VAL A 205 13.84 -28.29 -2.58
N ALA A 206 14.03 -27.09 -3.12
CA ALA A 206 14.88 -26.87 -4.29
C ALA A 206 16.35 -27.20 -3.98
N SER A 207 16.93 -26.66 -2.91
CA SER A 207 18.33 -26.94 -2.52
C SER A 207 18.54 -28.45 -2.32
N LEU A 208 17.58 -29.15 -1.71
CA LEU A 208 17.61 -30.61 -1.60
C LEU A 208 17.63 -31.28 -2.98
N ALA A 209 16.72 -30.92 -3.88
CA ALA A 209 16.67 -31.48 -5.24
C ALA A 209 17.98 -31.26 -6.02
N TRP A 210 18.56 -30.06 -5.93
CA TRP A 210 19.85 -29.75 -6.54
C TRP A 210 21.00 -30.56 -5.96
N THR A 211 21.11 -30.70 -4.63
CA THR A 211 22.16 -31.53 -4.02
C THR A 211 22.06 -33.01 -4.41
N VAL A 212 20.85 -33.53 -4.55
CA VAL A 212 20.62 -34.90 -5.00
C VAL A 212 21.01 -35.06 -6.47
N ALA A 213 20.61 -34.12 -7.33
CA ALA A 213 20.89 -34.19 -8.77
C ALA A 213 22.39 -34.10 -9.10
N PHE A 214 23.17 -33.36 -8.31
CA PHE A 214 24.62 -33.22 -8.49
C PHE A 214 25.44 -34.16 -7.60
N GLU A 215 24.80 -35.08 -6.87
CA GLU A 215 25.46 -36.00 -5.93
C GLU A 215 26.30 -35.29 -4.84
N LYS A 216 25.88 -34.10 -4.43
CA LYS A 216 26.53 -33.24 -3.41
C LYS A 216 25.70 -33.10 -2.14
N THR A 217 25.16 -34.19 -1.60
CA THR A 217 24.29 -34.13 -0.40
C THR A 217 24.98 -33.54 0.85
N SER A 218 26.31 -33.64 0.95
CA SER A 218 27.08 -33.03 2.04
C SER A 218 27.14 -31.49 1.99
N SER A 219 26.87 -30.87 0.85
CA SER A 219 26.87 -29.40 0.70
C SER A 219 25.51 -28.76 0.97
N LEU A 220 24.47 -29.53 1.36
CA LEU A 220 23.13 -29.02 1.62
C LEU A 220 23.12 -27.84 2.60
N GLY A 221 23.87 -27.94 3.71
CA GLY A 221 23.95 -26.86 4.69
C GLY A 221 24.55 -25.57 4.12
N PHE A 222 25.57 -25.69 3.28
CA PHE A 222 26.19 -24.55 2.60
C PHE A 222 25.24 -23.90 1.60
N LEU A 223 24.53 -24.71 0.79
CA LEU A 223 23.56 -24.21 -0.18
C LEU A 223 22.36 -23.55 0.51
N LEU A 224 21.83 -24.13 1.59
CA LEU A 224 20.75 -23.48 2.35
C LEU A 224 21.18 -22.13 2.92
N ILE A 225 22.43 -21.99 3.38
CA ILE A 225 22.96 -20.70 3.81
C ILE A 225 23.01 -19.72 2.63
N CYS A 226 23.49 -20.16 1.47
CA CYS A 226 23.54 -19.33 0.28
C CYS A 226 22.12 -18.92 -0.18
N ASP A 227 21.26 -19.90 -0.47
CA ASP A 227 19.93 -19.68 -1.06
C ASP A 227 19.00 -18.92 -0.10
N VAL A 228 18.90 -19.35 1.17
CA VAL A 228 17.94 -18.78 2.11
C VAL A 228 18.49 -17.54 2.80
N ILE A 229 19.72 -17.59 3.32
CA ILE A 229 20.25 -16.50 4.15
C ILE A 229 20.86 -15.41 3.28
N VAL A 230 21.76 -15.75 2.37
CA VAL A 230 22.48 -14.74 1.58
C VAL A 230 21.59 -14.18 0.47
N GLU A 231 21.08 -15.04 -0.40
CA GLU A 231 20.39 -14.63 -1.61
C GLU A 231 18.96 -14.20 -1.38
N TRP A 232 18.17 -14.97 -0.62
CA TRP A 232 16.79 -14.59 -0.34
C TRP A 232 16.70 -13.54 0.77
N LEU A 233 17.25 -13.78 1.96
CA LEU A 233 17.04 -12.87 3.10
C LEU A 233 17.90 -11.61 3.04
N VAL A 234 19.23 -11.73 2.94
CA VAL A 234 20.14 -10.58 3.03
C VAL A 234 19.98 -9.67 1.80
N LEU A 235 20.11 -10.21 0.58
CA LEU A 235 19.86 -9.40 -0.63
C LEU A 235 18.42 -8.91 -0.68
N GLY A 236 17.44 -9.70 -0.23
CA GLY A 236 16.05 -9.29 -0.14
C GLY A 236 15.82 -8.09 0.76
N VAL A 237 16.39 -8.09 1.97
CA VAL A 237 16.34 -6.95 2.89
C VAL A 237 17.04 -5.73 2.30
N LEU A 238 18.19 -5.89 1.63
CA LEU A 238 18.90 -4.81 0.98
C LEU A 238 18.08 -4.20 -0.16
N LEU A 239 17.54 -5.01 -1.07
CA LEU A 239 16.72 -4.56 -2.20
C LEU A 239 15.40 -3.92 -1.73
N SER A 240 14.77 -4.48 -0.71
CA SER A 240 13.55 -3.91 -0.09
C SER A 240 13.84 -2.56 0.55
N THR A 241 14.95 -2.45 1.29
CA THR A 241 15.36 -1.20 1.94
C THR A 241 15.73 -0.13 0.91
N ALA A 242 16.48 -0.50 -0.13
CA ALA A 242 16.86 0.42 -1.21
C ALA A 242 15.63 0.92 -1.98
N SER A 243 14.72 0.01 -2.39
CA SER A 243 13.52 0.39 -3.12
C SER A 243 12.54 1.20 -2.26
N TRP A 244 12.38 0.86 -0.98
CA TRP A 244 11.61 1.64 0.00
C TRP A 244 12.17 3.05 0.18
N TRP A 245 13.49 3.17 0.36
CA TRP A 245 14.17 4.45 0.50
C TRP A 245 14.03 5.29 -0.76
N CYS A 246 14.28 4.72 -1.94
CA CYS A 246 14.10 5.39 -3.22
C CYS A 246 12.66 5.89 -3.41
N ALA A 247 11.66 5.05 -3.10
CA ALA A 247 10.26 5.42 -3.27
C ALA A 247 9.86 6.58 -2.36
N ASN A 248 10.23 6.52 -1.08
CA ASN A 248 9.92 7.59 -0.13
C ASN A 248 10.73 8.87 -0.38
N THR A 249 11.93 8.78 -0.94
CA THR A 249 12.79 9.95 -1.16
C THR A 249 12.46 10.65 -2.48
N PHE A 250 12.23 9.88 -3.55
CA PHE A 250 12.19 10.44 -4.91
C PHE A 250 10.84 10.31 -5.62
N LEU A 251 9.96 9.40 -5.17
CA LEU A 251 8.73 9.06 -5.91
C LEU A 251 7.45 9.57 -5.24
N ARG A 252 7.49 9.98 -3.97
CA ARG A 252 6.30 10.54 -3.30
C ARG A 252 5.87 11.84 -3.97
N LEU A 253 4.57 11.98 -4.16
CA LEU A 253 3.96 13.24 -4.55
C LEU A 253 4.19 14.27 -3.44
N SER A 254 5.05 15.25 -3.70
CA SER A 254 5.12 16.47 -2.89
C SER A 254 4.19 17.50 -3.52
N PRO A 255 3.11 17.95 -2.84
CA PRO A 255 2.25 18.98 -3.40
C PRO A 255 3.07 20.26 -3.67
N PRO A 256 3.13 20.77 -4.91
CA PRO A 256 3.79 22.04 -5.18
C PRO A 256 2.99 23.17 -4.52
N GLY A 257 3.61 23.93 -3.61
CA GLY A 257 3.11 25.25 -3.19
C GLY A 257 2.03 25.29 -2.11
N ILE A 258 1.75 24.20 -1.38
CA ILE A 258 0.86 24.25 -0.21
C ILE A 258 1.72 24.04 1.03
N ALA A 259 2.02 25.14 1.72
CA ALA A 259 2.63 25.13 3.05
C ALA A 259 1.83 24.20 3.97
N SER A 260 2.53 23.23 4.57
CA SER A 260 2.37 22.52 5.87
C SER A 260 1.02 22.34 6.60
N ASP A 261 -0.09 22.94 6.17
CA ASP A 261 -1.28 23.18 6.98
C ASP A 261 -2.56 22.58 6.34
N THR A 262 -2.45 21.82 5.25
CA THR A 262 -3.54 20.97 4.74
C THR A 262 -3.51 19.59 5.38
N PHE A 263 -4.65 19.12 5.90
CA PHE A 263 -4.86 17.80 6.56
C PHE A 263 -4.77 16.61 5.59
N PHE A 264 -3.84 16.61 4.64
CA PHE A 264 -3.47 15.39 3.93
C PHE A 264 -2.69 14.51 4.91
N VAL A 265 -3.19 13.31 5.19
CA VAL A 265 -2.40 12.32 5.94
C VAL A 265 -1.24 11.92 5.03
N GLU A 266 -0.03 12.42 5.33
CA GLU A 266 1.17 12.07 4.58
C GLU A 266 1.30 10.55 4.53
N GLN A 267 1.17 9.98 3.34
CA GLN A 267 1.34 8.55 3.14
C GLN A 267 2.78 8.27 2.75
N SER A 268 3.38 7.34 3.47
CA SER A 268 4.70 6.78 3.16
C SER A 268 4.55 5.33 2.74
N VAL A 269 5.49 4.85 1.93
CA VAL A 269 5.62 3.41 1.68
C VAL A 269 6.05 2.74 2.98
N GLU A 270 5.33 1.70 3.38
CA GLU A 270 5.68 0.84 4.51
C GLU A 270 6.85 -0.08 4.11
N TRP A 271 7.89 -0.19 4.94
CA TRP A 271 9.04 -1.07 4.64
C TRP A 271 8.60 -2.53 4.43
N GLN A 272 7.64 -2.99 5.25
CA GLN A 272 7.06 -4.33 5.14
C GLN A 272 6.37 -4.56 3.78
N TYR A 273 5.76 -3.51 3.19
CA TYR A 273 5.20 -3.60 1.84
C TYR A 273 6.28 -3.72 0.77
N ALA A 274 7.42 -3.03 0.94
CA ALA A 274 8.57 -3.19 0.06
C ALA A 274 9.15 -4.61 0.13
N PHE A 275 9.19 -5.20 1.33
CA PHE A 275 9.58 -6.60 1.52
C PHE A 275 8.57 -7.58 0.90
N ASP A 276 7.26 -7.33 1.01
CA ASP A 276 6.23 -8.11 0.30
C ASP A 276 6.43 -8.08 -1.22
N ILE A 277 6.80 -6.93 -1.77
CA ILE A 277 7.12 -6.77 -3.20
C ILE A 277 8.35 -7.63 -3.56
N HIS A 278 9.40 -7.61 -2.72
CA HIS A 278 10.56 -8.48 -2.91
C HIS A 278 10.14 -9.96 -2.93
N CYS A 279 9.37 -10.42 -1.95
CA CYS A 279 8.85 -11.78 -1.95
C CYS A 279 8.08 -12.10 -3.25
N ASN A 280 7.18 -11.21 -3.69
CA ASN A 280 6.42 -11.43 -4.92
C ASN A 280 7.32 -11.57 -6.17
N GLY A 281 8.30 -10.68 -6.33
CA GLY A 281 9.25 -10.73 -7.44
C GLY A 281 10.16 -11.95 -7.37
N PHE A 282 10.65 -12.27 -6.17
CA PHE A 282 11.49 -13.44 -5.93
C PHE A 282 10.76 -14.74 -6.25
N PHE A 283 9.45 -14.84 -6.01
CA PHE A 283 8.69 -16.04 -6.32
C PHE A 283 8.79 -16.44 -7.80
N VAL A 284 8.66 -15.47 -8.70
CA VAL A 284 8.74 -15.72 -10.15
C VAL A 284 10.19 -15.99 -10.58
N LEU A 285 11.15 -15.26 -10.01
CA LEU A 285 12.57 -15.54 -10.20
C LEU A 285 12.94 -16.96 -9.74
N PHE A 286 12.44 -17.39 -8.59
CA PHE A 286 12.61 -18.74 -8.04
C PHE A 286 12.09 -19.79 -9.01
N LEU A 287 10.87 -19.64 -9.54
CA LEU A 287 10.33 -20.59 -10.51
C LEU A 287 11.21 -20.72 -11.75
N LEU A 288 11.77 -19.61 -12.25
CA LEU A 288 12.61 -19.64 -13.44
C LEU A 288 14.02 -20.21 -13.16
N ILE A 289 14.68 -19.76 -12.08
CA ILE A 289 16.08 -20.12 -11.78
C ILE A 289 16.23 -21.40 -10.96
N HIS A 290 15.31 -21.70 -10.04
CA HIS A 290 15.43 -22.89 -9.19
C HIS A 290 14.66 -24.09 -9.74
N VAL A 291 13.56 -23.86 -10.48
CA VAL A 291 12.72 -24.94 -11.01
C VAL A 291 12.95 -25.16 -12.51
N VAL A 292 12.74 -24.13 -13.36
CA VAL A 292 12.88 -24.30 -14.82
C VAL A 292 14.33 -24.59 -15.21
N GLN A 293 15.31 -23.87 -14.64
CA GLN A 293 16.72 -24.17 -14.88
C GLN A 293 17.08 -25.60 -14.48
N PHE A 294 16.61 -26.07 -13.32
CA PHE A 294 16.86 -27.44 -12.84
C PHE A 294 16.44 -28.48 -13.87
N LEU A 295 15.26 -28.33 -14.45
CA LEU A 295 14.74 -29.23 -15.49
C LEU A 295 15.54 -29.16 -16.80
N LEU A 296 16.20 -28.03 -17.07
CA LEU A 296 16.91 -27.77 -18.33
C LEU A 296 18.44 -27.86 -18.20
N VAL A 297 19.01 -28.17 -17.02
CA VAL A 297 20.47 -28.16 -16.78
C VAL A 297 21.29 -28.83 -17.89
N PRO A 298 20.97 -30.07 -18.35
CA PRO A 298 21.78 -30.74 -19.36
C PRO A 298 21.85 -29.96 -20.69
N LEU A 299 20.82 -29.19 -20.99
CA LEU A 299 20.75 -28.32 -22.17
C LEU A 299 21.47 -26.99 -21.93
N LEU A 300 21.35 -26.40 -20.74
CA LEU A 300 21.81 -25.05 -20.42
C LEU A 300 23.30 -24.93 -20.09
N VAL A 301 23.95 -26.04 -19.74
CA VAL A 301 25.38 -26.03 -19.34
C VAL A 301 26.30 -26.42 -20.50
N ALA A 302 25.76 -26.87 -21.63
CA ALA A 302 26.58 -27.27 -22.78
C ALA A 302 27.41 -26.11 -23.35
N ASP A 303 28.60 -26.41 -23.86
CA ASP A 303 29.53 -25.44 -24.48
C ASP A 303 29.12 -25.10 -25.93
N THR A 304 27.90 -24.57 -26.08
CA THR A 304 27.37 -24.15 -27.39
C THR A 304 26.75 -22.76 -27.29
N PHE A 305 26.76 -22.02 -28.40
CA PHE A 305 26.08 -20.72 -28.48
C PHE A 305 24.58 -20.84 -28.19
N VAL A 306 23.94 -21.93 -28.62
CA VAL A 306 22.51 -22.19 -28.37
C VAL A 306 22.23 -22.33 -26.87
N SER A 307 23.06 -23.09 -26.17
CA SER A 307 23.00 -23.23 -24.70
C SER A 307 23.15 -21.87 -24.01
N LEU A 308 24.17 -21.08 -24.40
CA LEU A 308 24.38 -19.72 -23.88
C LEU A 308 23.16 -18.82 -24.12
N PHE A 309 22.60 -18.84 -25.34
CA PHE A 309 21.43 -18.05 -25.69
C PHE A 309 20.22 -18.40 -24.82
N ILE A 310 19.90 -19.70 -24.67
CA ILE A 310 18.76 -20.17 -23.88
C ILE A 310 18.98 -19.86 -22.39
N ALA A 311 20.19 -20.13 -21.86
CA ALA A 311 20.53 -19.86 -20.46
C ALA A 311 20.41 -18.37 -20.14
N ASN A 312 21.03 -17.50 -20.95
CA ASN A 312 20.98 -16.06 -20.69
C ASN A 312 19.58 -15.48 -20.93
N THR A 313 18.79 -16.06 -21.83
CA THR A 313 17.36 -15.72 -21.97
C THR A 313 16.58 -16.04 -20.70
N LEU A 314 16.79 -17.23 -20.12
CA LEU A 314 16.14 -17.64 -18.87
C LEU A 314 16.48 -16.68 -17.72
N TYR A 315 17.76 -16.32 -17.56
CA TYR A 315 18.21 -15.34 -16.55
C TYR A 315 17.65 -13.94 -16.81
N ALA A 316 17.63 -13.49 -18.07
CA ALA A 316 17.06 -12.19 -18.42
C ALA A 316 15.56 -12.12 -18.13
N LEU A 317 14.81 -13.19 -18.41
CA LEU A 317 13.39 -13.31 -18.05
C LEU A 317 13.19 -13.34 -16.53
N ALA A 318 14.04 -14.06 -15.79
CA ALA A 318 13.98 -14.14 -14.34
C ALA A 318 14.22 -12.78 -13.68
N CYS A 319 15.34 -12.13 -13.97
CA CYS A 319 15.66 -10.80 -13.43
C CYS A 319 14.68 -9.74 -13.95
N GLY A 320 14.30 -9.80 -15.23
CA GLY A 320 13.32 -8.88 -15.82
C GLY A 320 11.95 -8.97 -15.15
N SER A 321 11.46 -10.20 -14.90
CA SER A 321 10.18 -10.42 -14.21
C SER A 321 10.22 -9.93 -12.76
N TYR A 322 11.33 -10.13 -12.04
CA TYR A 322 11.54 -9.60 -10.69
C TYR A 322 11.38 -8.08 -10.66
N PHE A 323 12.09 -7.35 -11.54
CA PHE A 323 12.02 -5.88 -11.57
C PHE A 323 10.68 -5.36 -12.13
N TYR A 324 10.05 -6.08 -13.05
CA TYR A 324 8.72 -5.76 -13.54
C TYR A 324 7.65 -5.89 -12.45
N ILE A 325 7.67 -6.98 -11.67
CA ILE A 325 6.78 -7.17 -10.52
C ILE A 325 7.06 -6.10 -9.46
N THR A 326 8.34 -5.76 -9.25
CA THR A 326 8.72 -4.64 -8.37
C THR A 326 8.03 -3.34 -8.79
N PHE A 327 8.13 -3.00 -10.07
CA PHE A 327 7.44 -1.86 -10.66
C PHE A 327 5.92 -1.91 -10.45
N LEU A 328 5.26 -3.05 -10.73
CA LEU A 328 3.82 -3.21 -10.54
C LEU A 328 3.39 -2.98 -9.08
N GLY A 329 4.20 -3.42 -8.12
CA GLY A 329 3.95 -3.20 -6.70
C GLY A 329 3.97 -1.72 -6.32
N TYR A 330 5.00 -0.99 -6.77
CA TYR A 330 5.08 0.45 -6.50
C TYR A 330 4.04 1.27 -7.28
N MET A 331 3.70 0.87 -8.51
CA MET A 331 2.66 1.53 -9.31
C MET A 331 1.28 1.45 -8.67
N ALA A 332 1.00 0.40 -7.85
CA ALA A 332 -0.27 0.26 -7.17
C ALA A 332 -0.53 1.32 -6.08
N LEU A 333 0.50 2.05 -5.65
CA LEU A 333 0.42 3.07 -4.61
C LEU A 333 0.05 4.43 -5.24
N PRO A 334 -1.15 4.98 -4.97
CA PRO A 334 -1.67 6.17 -5.65
C PRO A 334 -0.94 7.47 -5.27
N PHE A 335 -0.12 7.44 -4.22
CA PHE A 335 0.66 8.59 -3.75
C PHE A 335 2.11 8.61 -4.28
N LEU A 336 2.47 7.64 -5.13
CA LEU A 336 3.74 7.61 -5.84
C LEU A 336 3.56 8.08 -7.29
N HIS A 337 4.54 8.81 -7.80
CA HIS A 337 4.66 9.21 -9.19
C HIS A 337 6.00 8.73 -9.76
N ASN A 338 6.13 8.74 -11.09
CA ASN A 338 7.34 8.33 -11.79
C ASN A 338 7.83 6.92 -11.39
N THR A 339 6.90 6.00 -11.13
CA THR A 339 7.23 4.62 -10.71
C THR A 339 7.88 3.82 -11.84
N GLU A 340 7.74 4.27 -13.09
CA GLU A 340 8.43 3.71 -14.26
C GLU A 340 9.95 3.74 -14.16
N ARG A 341 10.54 4.54 -13.25
CA ARG A 341 11.98 4.49 -12.96
C ARG A 341 12.46 3.11 -12.50
N PHE A 342 11.60 2.30 -11.86
CA PHE A 342 11.95 0.92 -11.54
C PHE A 342 12.17 0.04 -12.79
N LEU A 343 11.59 0.41 -13.95
CA LEU A 343 11.79 -0.31 -15.21
C LEU A 343 13.19 -0.08 -15.82
N TYR A 344 13.95 0.93 -15.36
CA TYR A 344 15.33 1.12 -15.83
C TYR A 344 16.22 -0.10 -15.53
N LEU A 345 15.93 -0.83 -14.45
CA LEU A 345 16.62 -2.08 -14.14
C LEU A 345 16.27 -3.21 -15.13
N VAL A 346 15.04 -3.24 -15.66
CA VAL A 346 14.65 -4.17 -16.74
C VAL A 346 15.43 -3.85 -18.01
N VAL A 347 15.58 -2.57 -18.35
CA VAL A 347 16.39 -2.13 -19.50
C VAL A 347 17.86 -2.50 -19.30
N ALA A 348 18.41 -2.32 -18.10
CA ALA A 348 19.78 -2.72 -17.77
C ALA A 348 19.98 -4.23 -17.92
N VAL A 349 19.04 -5.06 -17.45
CA VAL A 349 19.06 -6.52 -17.66
C VAL A 349 19.05 -6.86 -19.15
N GLY A 350 18.20 -6.21 -19.94
CA GLY A 350 18.18 -6.39 -21.40
C GLY A 350 19.50 -6.00 -22.07
N GLY A 351 20.12 -4.90 -21.62
CA GLY A 351 21.44 -4.46 -22.08
C GLY A 351 22.54 -5.47 -21.76
N LEU A 352 22.56 -6.00 -20.53
CA LEU A 352 23.52 -7.04 -20.11
C LEU A 352 23.33 -8.34 -20.92
N TYR A 353 22.08 -8.75 -21.13
CA TYR A 353 21.74 -9.90 -21.97
C TYR A 353 22.28 -9.73 -23.40
N LEU A 354 21.96 -8.62 -24.07
CA LEU A 354 22.45 -8.37 -25.44
C LEU A 354 23.97 -8.28 -25.49
N SER A 355 24.59 -7.65 -24.50
CA SER A 355 26.05 -7.56 -24.39
C SER A 355 26.69 -8.95 -24.30
N SER A 356 26.12 -9.87 -23.53
CA SER A 356 26.62 -11.25 -23.41
C SER A 356 26.61 -11.99 -24.76
N LEU A 357 25.58 -11.80 -25.58
CA LEU A 357 25.47 -12.43 -26.90
C LEU A 357 26.48 -11.83 -27.88
N VAL A 358 26.61 -10.51 -27.90
CA VAL A 358 27.56 -9.81 -28.78
C VAL A 358 29.00 -10.20 -28.45
N LEU A 359 29.36 -10.28 -27.16
CA LEU A 359 30.70 -10.70 -26.75
C LEU A 359 31.01 -12.14 -27.19
N SER A 360 30.03 -13.05 -27.10
CA SER A 360 30.18 -14.42 -27.59
C SER A 360 30.39 -14.48 -29.11
N ILE A 361 29.59 -13.74 -29.89
CA ILE A 361 29.68 -13.74 -31.36
C ILE A 361 30.96 -13.06 -31.87
N VAL A 362 31.30 -11.90 -31.31
CA VAL A 362 32.37 -11.03 -31.84
C VAL A 362 33.74 -11.41 -31.29
N LEU A 363 33.82 -11.76 -30.01
CA LEU A 363 35.09 -12.01 -29.30
C LEU A 363 35.29 -13.48 -28.92
N GLY A 364 34.28 -14.34 -29.13
CA GLY A 364 34.33 -15.73 -28.67
C GLY A 364 34.26 -15.90 -27.16
N VAL A 365 33.92 -14.84 -26.40
CA VAL A 365 33.86 -14.88 -24.94
C VAL A 365 32.47 -15.31 -24.48
N ASN A 366 32.38 -16.52 -23.92
CA ASN A 366 31.12 -17.14 -23.54
C ASN A 366 30.78 -16.89 -22.07
N PHE A 367 29.88 -15.93 -21.81
CA PHE A 367 29.27 -15.74 -20.50
C PHE A 367 27.94 -16.51 -20.43
N ASN A 368 27.99 -17.79 -20.04
CA ASN A 368 26.78 -18.60 -19.84
C ASN A 368 26.43 -18.59 -18.34
N CYS A 369 25.36 -17.88 -17.97
CA CYS A 369 24.95 -17.72 -16.57
C CYS A 369 24.67 -19.05 -15.86
N ALA A 370 24.00 -20.00 -16.54
CA ALA A 370 23.66 -21.30 -15.96
C ALA A 370 24.91 -22.16 -15.74
N ALA A 371 25.85 -22.14 -16.69
CA ALA A 371 27.13 -22.83 -16.54
C ALA A 371 27.99 -22.21 -15.41
N MET A 372 28.04 -20.88 -15.33
CA MET A 372 28.74 -20.16 -14.27
C MET A 372 28.14 -20.44 -12.88
N SER A 373 26.81 -20.45 -12.76
CA SER A 373 26.15 -20.78 -11.48
C SER A 373 26.38 -22.24 -11.09
N ALA A 374 26.29 -23.15 -12.06
CA ALA A 374 26.52 -24.57 -11.82
C ALA A 374 27.96 -24.83 -11.38
N ALA A 375 28.92 -24.14 -12.00
CA ALA A 375 30.32 -24.17 -11.58
C ALA A 375 30.46 -23.62 -10.15
N TYR A 376 29.97 -22.41 -9.87
CA TYR A 376 30.14 -21.81 -8.54
C TYR A 376 29.59 -22.66 -7.38
N TYR A 377 28.40 -23.26 -7.56
CA TYR A 377 27.73 -24.00 -6.49
C TYR A 377 28.06 -25.48 -6.43
N TYR A 378 28.41 -26.10 -7.56
CA TYR A 378 28.55 -27.55 -7.68
C TYR A 378 29.90 -27.99 -8.27
N SER A 379 30.79 -27.08 -8.67
CA SER A 379 32.16 -27.46 -9.04
C SER A 379 32.98 -27.76 -7.79
N ALA A 380 33.21 -29.05 -7.58
CA ALA A 380 34.31 -29.61 -6.80
C ALA A 380 34.52 -31.05 -7.26
#